data_AF-A0A1C3VUQ8-F1
#
_entry.id   AF-A0A1C3VUQ8-F1
#
_cell.length_a   1.000
_cell.length_b   1.000
_cell.length_c   1.000
_cell.angle_alpha   90.00
_cell.angle_beta   90.00
_cell.angle_gamma   90.00
#
_symmetry.space_group_name_H-M   'P 1'
#
loop_
_entity.id
_entity.type
_entity.pdbx_description
1 polymer ?
#
loop_
_entity_poly.entity_id
_entity_poly.type
_entity_poly.pdbx_seq_one_letter_code
_entity_poly.pdbx_strand_id
1 'polypeptide(L)'
;MASVEQLHRRDGVNLVQLEADITSIRSGNSITSVNLPDYVEHTAGVSRVGALSAEAVIRDYESAAKEIEAMGTELIDAAQKCEALTAQVHDAIAFMRETAAGYREEGRKIFKRIEECALFTEDVRKTCEQVKRRMAEVSVGPSDEELAPQEPELTGIAAKVTMSEIR
;
A
#
# COMPACT_ATOMS: atom_id res chain seq x y z
N MET A 1 37.65 -49.64 37.72
CA MET A 1 37.62 -50.58 36.57
C MET A 1 37.69 -49.76 35.30
N ALA A 2 38.78 -49.89 34.56
CA ALA A 2 39.08 -49.12 33.35
C ALA A 2 38.35 -49.71 32.14
N SER A 3 37.83 -48.86 31.26
CA SER A 3 37.46 -49.25 29.89
C SER A 3 38.06 -48.20 28.96
N VAL A 4 39.19 -48.55 28.33
CA VAL A 4 39.84 -47.73 27.30
C VAL A 4 39.37 -48.29 25.97
N GLU A 5 38.56 -47.52 25.25
CA GLU A 5 38.09 -47.89 23.91
C GLU A 5 39.30 -47.99 22.96
N GLN A 6 39.42 -49.16 22.32
CA GLN A 6 40.45 -49.42 21.33
C GLN A 6 40.17 -48.59 20.07
N LEU A 7 41.03 -47.60 19.82
CA LEU A 7 41.10 -46.93 18.52
C LEU A 7 41.47 -47.97 17.46
N HIS A 8 40.49 -48.32 16.63
CA HIS A 8 40.69 -49.19 15.48
C HIS A 8 41.77 -48.58 14.57
N ARG A 9 42.90 -49.27 14.48
CA ARG A 9 43.99 -48.97 13.55
C ARG A 9 43.41 -49.08 12.15
N ARG A 10 43.27 -47.96 11.43
CA ARG A 10 42.80 -47.95 10.04
C ARG A 10 43.65 -48.92 9.22
N ASP A 11 42.99 -49.89 8.58
CA ASP A 11 43.60 -50.80 7.62
C ASP A 11 44.31 -50.00 6.53
N GLY A 12 45.49 -50.48 6.14
CA GLY A 12 46.36 -49.80 5.18
C GLY A 12 45.63 -49.51 3.87
N VAL A 13 45.83 -48.30 3.34
CA VAL A 13 45.26 -47.89 2.05
C VAL A 13 45.84 -48.82 0.97
N ASN A 14 44.97 -49.57 0.29
CA ASN A 14 45.37 -50.44 -0.81
C ASN A 14 45.70 -49.57 -2.02
N LEU A 15 47.00 -49.35 -2.25
CA LEU A 15 47.49 -48.42 -3.28
C LEU A 15 47.06 -48.83 -4.68
N VAL A 16 46.92 -50.14 -4.95
CA VAL A 16 46.48 -50.67 -6.25
C VAL A 16 44.99 -50.40 -6.49
N GLN A 17 44.17 -50.55 -5.45
CA GLN A 17 42.76 -50.18 -5.51
C GLN A 17 42.59 -48.67 -5.70
N LEU A 18 43.39 -47.87 -5.00
CA LEU A 18 43.37 -46.42 -5.14
C LEU A 18 43.80 -45.97 -6.55
N GLU A 19 44.82 -46.60 -7.13
CA GLU A 19 45.24 -46.34 -8.51
C GLU A 19 44.16 -46.74 -9.52
N ALA A 20 43.49 -47.89 -9.32
CA ALA A 20 42.38 -48.32 -10.15
C ALA A 20 41.18 -47.35 -10.06
N ASP A 21 40.84 -46.88 -8.85
CA ASP A 21 39.75 -45.93 -8.63
C ASP A 21 40.06 -44.56 -9.26
N ILE A 22 41.29 -44.05 -9.14
CA ILE A 22 41.73 -42.81 -9.80
C ILE A 22 41.65 -42.93 -11.32
N THR A 23 42.06 -44.08 -11.87
CA THR A 23 42.05 -44.32 -13.32
C THR A 23 40.62 -44.48 -13.85
N SER A 24 39.74 -45.10 -13.06
CA SER A 24 38.30 -45.23 -13.33
C SER A 24 37.61 -43.88 -13.33
N ILE A 25 37.90 -43.01 -12.35
CA ILE A 25 37.42 -41.61 -12.33
C ILE A 25 37.94 -40.86 -13.57
N ARG A 26 39.18 -41.10 -14.00
CA ARG A 26 39.76 -40.44 -15.19
C ARG A 26 39.09 -40.83 -16.52
N SER A 27 38.56 -42.05 -16.60
CA SER A 27 37.89 -42.57 -17.81
C SER A 27 36.38 -42.32 -17.79
N GLY A 28 35.76 -42.32 -16.59
CA GLY A 28 34.33 -42.08 -16.39
C GLY A 28 33.95 -40.61 -16.25
N ASN A 29 34.86 -39.75 -15.81
CA ASN A 29 34.66 -38.31 -15.78
C ASN A 29 35.11 -37.68 -17.09
N SER A 30 34.38 -38.01 -18.17
CA SER A 30 34.02 -36.93 -19.09
C SER A 30 33.11 -35.99 -18.28
N ILE A 31 33.72 -35.14 -17.43
CA ILE A 31 33.05 -33.96 -16.88
C ILE A 31 32.80 -33.13 -18.12
N THR A 32 31.63 -33.39 -18.72
CA THR A 32 30.95 -32.60 -19.73
C THR A 32 31.88 -31.64 -20.46
N SER A 33 32.20 -31.96 -21.72
CA SER A 33 32.54 -30.92 -22.69
C SER A 33 31.32 -30.01 -22.88
N VAL A 34 30.96 -29.26 -21.84
CA VAL A 34 30.20 -28.02 -21.99
C VAL A 34 31.16 -27.14 -22.75
N ASN A 35 30.81 -26.88 -24.02
CA ASN A 35 31.60 -26.02 -24.89
C ASN A 35 31.98 -24.77 -24.09
N LEU A 36 33.28 -24.50 -24.04
CA LEU A 36 33.70 -23.20 -23.57
C LEU A 36 33.05 -22.13 -24.45
N PRO A 37 32.75 -20.95 -23.90
CA PRO A 37 32.27 -19.85 -24.70
C PRO A 37 33.20 -19.59 -25.88
N ASP A 38 32.63 -19.20 -27.02
CA ASP A 38 33.36 -19.01 -28.28
C ASP A 38 34.50 -17.98 -28.18
N TYR A 39 34.44 -17.11 -27.16
CA TYR A 39 35.46 -16.10 -26.90
C TYR A 39 36.66 -16.61 -26.08
N VAL A 40 36.64 -17.85 -25.60
CA VAL A 40 37.74 -18.43 -24.81
C VAL A 40 38.53 -19.43 -25.63
N GLU A 41 39.77 -19.06 -25.92
CA GLU A 41 40.74 -19.91 -26.60
C GLU A 41 41.94 -20.19 -25.71
N HIS A 42 42.41 -21.44 -25.73
CA HIS A 42 43.63 -21.82 -25.02
C HIS A 42 44.87 -21.47 -25.85
N THR A 43 45.86 -20.84 -25.21
CA THR A 43 47.16 -20.61 -25.86
C THR A 43 47.92 -21.92 -26.05
N ALA A 44 48.59 -22.08 -27.20
CA ALA A 44 49.40 -23.26 -27.48
C ALA A 44 50.54 -23.44 -26.45
N GLY A 45 50.73 -24.67 -25.97
CA GLY A 45 51.79 -25.00 -25.00
C GLY A 45 51.41 -24.84 -23.53
N VAL A 46 50.18 -24.41 -23.21
CA VAL A 46 49.67 -24.38 -21.83
C VAL A 46 49.59 -25.81 -21.27
N SER A 47 50.02 -25.99 -20.02
CA SER A 47 49.94 -27.29 -19.35
C SER A 47 48.48 -27.73 -19.18
N ARG A 48 48.23 -29.04 -19.17
CA ARG A 48 46.86 -29.57 -19.02
C ARG A 48 46.16 -29.06 -17.76
N VAL A 49 46.89 -28.93 -16.65
CA VAL A 49 46.35 -28.39 -15.39
C VAL A 49 46.01 -26.91 -15.56
N GLY A 50 46.89 -26.12 -16.18
CA GLY A 50 46.64 -24.69 -16.44
C GLY A 50 45.40 -24.47 -17.29
N ALA A 51 45.21 -25.26 -18.36
CA ALA A 51 44.02 -25.21 -19.19
C ALA A 51 42.75 -25.51 -18.37
N LEU A 52 42.72 -26.62 -17.62
CA LEU A 52 41.56 -27.01 -16.81
C LEU A 52 41.23 -25.98 -15.71
N SER A 53 42.25 -25.39 -15.07
CA SER A 53 42.07 -24.32 -14.10
C SER A 53 41.46 -23.06 -14.74
N ALA A 54 41.93 -22.67 -15.93
CA ALA A 54 41.36 -21.54 -16.65
C ALA A 54 39.91 -21.80 -17.06
N GLU A 55 39.59 -23.00 -17.54
CA GLU A 55 38.21 -23.36 -17.89
C GLU A 55 37.29 -23.35 -16.67
N ALA A 56 37.75 -23.82 -15.51
CA ALA A 56 36.96 -23.78 -14.28
C ALA A 56 36.60 -22.34 -13.89
N VAL A 57 37.58 -21.43 -13.94
CA VAL A 57 37.36 -20.00 -13.66
C VAL A 57 36.34 -19.42 -14.62
N ILE A 58 36.48 -19.66 -15.92
CA ILE A 58 35.54 -19.16 -16.93
C ILE A 58 34.11 -19.66 -16.67
N ARG A 59 33.94 -20.93 -16.28
CA ARG A 59 32.62 -21.48 -15.96
C ARG A 59 31.96 -20.75 -14.79
N ASP A 60 32.73 -20.43 -13.75
CA ASP A 60 32.21 -19.71 -12.59
C ASP A 60 31.79 -18.27 -12.96
N TYR A 61 32.59 -17.57 -13.76
CA TYR A 61 32.25 -16.22 -14.24
C TYR A 61 31.04 -16.22 -15.17
N GLU A 62 30.93 -17.20 -16.08
CA GLU A 62 29.75 -17.35 -16.93
C GLU A 62 28.48 -17.65 -16.14
N SER A 63 28.59 -18.47 -15.09
CA SER A 63 27.46 -18.73 -14.18
C SER A 63 27.03 -17.45 -13.47
N ALA A 64 27.99 -16.70 -12.92
CA ALA A 64 27.72 -15.43 -12.26
C ALA A 64 27.11 -14.39 -13.23
N ALA A 65 27.59 -14.32 -14.48
CA ALA A 65 27.03 -13.45 -15.50
C ALA A 65 25.56 -13.76 -15.77
N LYS A 66 25.20 -15.05 -15.92
CA LYS A 66 23.81 -15.48 -16.12
C LYS A 66 22.91 -15.15 -14.94
N GLU A 67 23.43 -15.29 -13.71
CA GLU A 67 22.68 -14.90 -12.51
C GLU A 67 22.45 -13.37 -12.45
N ILE A 68 23.44 -12.57 -12.85
CA ILE A 68 23.30 -11.10 -12.95
C ILE A 68 22.27 -10.73 -14.02
N GLU A 69 22.28 -11.38 -15.18
CA GLU A 69 21.28 -11.17 -16.24
C GLU A 69 19.88 -11.52 -15.75
N ALA A 70 19.71 -12.66 -15.08
CA ALA A 70 18.44 -13.06 -14.48
C ALA A 70 17.94 -12.02 -13.45
N MET A 71 18.82 -11.57 -12.55
CA MET A 71 18.51 -10.49 -11.61
C MET A 71 18.08 -9.20 -12.33
N GLY A 72 18.72 -8.86 -13.45
CA GLY A 72 18.34 -7.72 -14.28
C GLY A 72 16.91 -7.85 -14.82
N THR A 73 16.50 -9.04 -15.27
CA THR A 73 15.12 -9.28 -15.73
C THR A 73 14.10 -9.11 -14.60
N GLU A 74 14.40 -9.63 -13.40
CA GLU A 74 13.51 -9.48 -12.24
C GLU A 74 13.37 -8.01 -11.81
N LEU A 75 14.45 -7.22 -11.88
CA LEU A 75 14.41 -5.80 -11.58
C LEU A 75 13.55 -5.00 -12.57
N ILE A 76 13.62 -5.33 -13.86
CA ILE A 76 12.77 -4.70 -14.89
C ILE A 76 11.30 -5.01 -14.61
N ASP A 77 10.96 -6.28 -14.32
CA ASP A 77 9.59 -6.68 -13.99
C ASP A 77 9.08 -5.99 -12.72
N ALA A 78 9.93 -5.85 -11.71
CA ALA A 78 9.61 -5.11 -10.50
C ALA A 78 9.36 -3.62 -10.78
N ALA A 79 10.21 -2.99 -11.60
CA ALA A 79 10.04 -1.58 -11.99
C ALA A 79 8.71 -1.35 -12.72
N GLN A 80 8.36 -2.21 -13.68
CA GLN A 80 7.08 -2.14 -14.40
C GLN A 80 5.87 -2.27 -13.46
N LYS A 81 5.94 -3.17 -12.47
CA LYS A 81 4.90 -3.29 -11.43
C LYS A 81 4.78 -2.03 -10.59
N CYS A 82 5.90 -1.41 -10.22
CA CYS A 82 5.90 -0.14 -9.50
C CYS A 82 5.27 0.98 -10.32
N GLU A 83 5.60 1.11 -11.61
CA GLU A 83 4.99 2.09 -12.50
C GLU A 83 3.47 1.90 -12.62
N ALA A 84 3.02 0.65 -12.81
CA ALA A 84 1.61 0.33 -12.87
C ALA A 84 0.86 0.65 -11.56
N LEU A 85 1.48 0.37 -10.41
CA LEU A 85 0.92 0.71 -9.11
C LEU A 85 0.82 2.23 -8.94
N THR A 86 1.86 2.97 -9.31
CA THR A 86 1.86 4.44 -9.25
C THR A 86 0.75 5.04 -10.12
N ALA A 87 0.53 4.51 -11.32
CA ALA A 87 -0.58 4.92 -12.18
C ALA A 87 -1.94 4.72 -11.49
N GLN A 88 -2.19 3.52 -10.92
CA GLN A 88 -3.44 3.23 -10.21
C GLN A 88 -3.66 4.13 -8.99
N VAL A 89 -2.59 4.46 -8.25
CA VAL A 89 -2.66 5.38 -7.12
C VAL A 89 -3.04 6.79 -7.58
N HIS A 90 -2.52 7.25 -8.71
CA HIS A 90 -2.92 8.54 -9.27
C HIS A 90 -4.40 8.57 -9.66
N ASP A 91 -4.92 7.50 -10.26
CA ASP A 91 -6.35 7.38 -10.60
C ASP A 91 -7.23 7.41 -9.33
N ALA A 92 -6.83 6.69 -8.29
CA ALA A 92 -7.53 6.70 -7.01
C ALA A 92 -7.55 8.11 -6.37
N ILE A 93 -6.44 8.84 -6.43
CA ILE A 93 -6.36 10.23 -5.93
C ILE A 93 -7.29 11.13 -6.74
N ALA A 94 -7.35 10.98 -8.06
CA ALA A 94 -8.23 11.76 -8.91
C ALA A 94 -9.71 11.52 -8.53
N PHE A 95 -10.10 10.25 -8.39
CA PHE A 95 -11.44 9.87 -7.93
C PHE A 95 -11.80 10.44 -6.55
N MET A 96 -10.87 10.38 -5.58
CA MET A 96 -11.08 10.95 -4.25
C MET A 96 -11.26 12.48 -4.31
N ARG A 97 -10.49 13.18 -5.15
CA ARG A 97 -10.60 14.62 -5.34
C ARG A 97 -11.94 15.01 -5.95
N GLU A 98 -12.39 14.28 -6.96
CA GLU A 98 -13.70 14.48 -7.58
C GLU A 98 -14.83 14.25 -6.57
N THR A 99 -14.76 13.15 -5.81
CA THR A 99 -15.72 12.85 -4.74
C THR A 99 -15.78 13.98 -3.71
N ALA A 100 -14.62 14.45 -3.24
CA ALA A 100 -14.56 15.58 -2.31
C ALA A 100 -15.11 16.88 -2.90
N ALA A 101 -14.88 17.14 -4.19
CA ALA A 101 -15.45 18.29 -4.88
C ALA A 101 -16.99 18.19 -4.94
N GLY A 102 -17.53 17.00 -5.22
CA GLY A 102 -18.96 16.71 -5.20
C GLY A 102 -19.59 17.02 -3.84
N TYR A 103 -19.00 16.52 -2.74
CA TYR A 103 -19.49 16.83 -1.39
C TYR A 103 -19.48 18.33 -1.08
N ARG A 104 -18.44 19.05 -1.49
CA ARG A 104 -18.37 20.52 -1.30
C ARG A 104 -19.48 21.23 -2.08
N GLU A 105 -19.80 20.78 -3.28
CA GLU A 105 -20.88 21.35 -4.09
C GLU A 105 -22.26 21.07 -3.49
N GLU A 106 -22.54 19.83 -3.10
CA GLU A 106 -23.80 19.49 -2.42
C GLU A 106 -23.95 20.24 -1.09
N GLY A 107 -22.87 20.39 -0.34
CA GLY A 107 -22.85 21.22 0.87
C GLY A 107 -23.24 22.67 0.60
N ARG A 108 -22.72 23.28 -0.48
CA ARG A 108 -23.09 24.64 -0.90
C ARG A 108 -24.57 24.75 -1.24
N LYS A 109 -25.14 23.78 -1.97
CA LYS A 109 -26.56 23.77 -2.33
C LYS A 109 -27.46 23.70 -1.10
N ILE A 110 -27.13 22.83 -0.15
CA ILE A 110 -27.89 22.69 1.10
C ILE A 110 -27.79 23.97 1.93
N PHE A 111 -26.58 24.51 2.09
CA PHE A 111 -26.35 25.77 2.80
C PHE A 111 -27.23 26.90 2.24
N LYS A 112 -27.24 27.09 0.91
CA LYS A 112 -28.06 28.11 0.26
C LYS A 112 -29.55 27.91 0.52
N ARG A 113 -30.05 26.68 0.47
CA ARG A 113 -31.46 26.38 0.77
C ARG A 113 -31.82 26.70 2.22
N ILE A 114 -30.91 26.47 3.17
CA ILE A 114 -31.11 26.84 4.57
C ILE A 114 -31.20 28.35 4.72
N GLU A 115 -30.30 29.11 4.08
CA GLU A 115 -30.34 30.57 4.10
C GLU A 115 -31.64 31.12 3.49
N GLU A 116 -32.07 30.60 2.35
CA GLU A 116 -33.33 30.98 1.70
C GLU A 116 -34.54 30.70 2.61
N CYS A 117 -34.61 29.53 3.24
CA CYS A 117 -35.66 29.20 4.21
C CYS A 117 -35.64 30.11 5.46
N ALA A 118 -34.44 30.47 5.95
CA ALA A 118 -34.29 31.35 7.10
C ALA A 118 -34.77 32.77 6.77
N LEU A 119 -34.38 33.32 5.60
CA LEU A 119 -34.86 34.61 5.12
C LEU A 119 -36.38 34.63 4.92
N PHE A 120 -36.93 33.58 4.33
CA PHE A 120 -38.37 33.47 4.15
C PHE A 120 -39.14 33.48 5.48
N THR A 121 -38.65 32.74 6.47
CA THR A 121 -39.25 32.69 7.81
C THR A 121 -39.17 34.05 8.50
N GLU A 122 -38.06 34.77 8.30
CA GLU A 122 -37.88 36.13 8.80
C GLU A 122 -38.90 37.11 8.22
N ASP A 123 -39.16 37.02 6.92
CA ASP A 123 -40.13 37.88 6.24
C ASP A 123 -41.58 37.59 6.70
N VAL A 124 -41.92 36.32 6.92
CA VAL A 124 -43.20 35.92 7.52
C VAL A 124 -43.34 36.55 8.91
N ARG A 125 -42.31 36.43 9.75
CA ARG A 125 -42.31 37.00 11.10
C ARG A 125 -42.53 38.51 11.09
N LYS A 126 -41.81 39.25 10.23
CA LYS A 126 -41.99 40.70 10.06
C LYS A 126 -43.40 41.07 9.60
N THR A 127 -43.95 40.30 8.66
CA THR A 127 -45.31 40.51 8.13
C THR A 127 -46.36 40.29 9.22
N CYS A 128 -46.26 39.20 9.98
CA CYS A 128 -47.14 38.91 11.12
C CYS A 128 -47.10 40.03 12.16
N GLU A 129 -45.90 40.51 12.52
CA GLU A 129 -45.74 41.64 13.46
C GLU A 129 -46.34 42.94 12.91
N GLN A 130 -46.21 43.20 11.61
CA GLN A 130 -46.83 44.37 10.98
C GLN A 130 -48.36 44.30 11.02
N VAL A 131 -48.95 43.15 10.69
CA VAL A 131 -50.41 42.95 10.75
C VAL A 131 -50.91 43.09 12.19
N LYS A 132 -50.22 42.48 13.15
CA LYS A 132 -50.54 42.60 14.58
C LYS A 132 -50.58 44.06 15.05
N ARG A 133 -49.59 44.87 14.67
CA ARG A 133 -49.58 46.31 15.01
C ARG A 133 -50.77 47.06 14.43
N ARG A 134 -51.09 46.83 13.15
CA ARG A 134 -52.26 47.47 12.51
C ARG A 134 -53.57 47.09 13.21
N MET A 135 -53.70 45.83 13.63
CA MET A 135 -54.88 45.39 14.38
C MET A 135 -54.97 46.07 15.76
N ALA A 136 -53.86 46.21 16.47
CA ALA A 136 -53.82 46.95 17.74
C ALA A 136 -54.17 48.44 17.56
N GLU A 137 -53.65 49.08 16.51
CA GLU A 137 -53.96 50.48 16.17
C GLU A 137 -55.44 50.69 15.83
N VAL A 138 -56.09 49.72 15.18
CA VAL A 138 -57.53 49.76 14.85
C VAL A 138 -58.42 49.37 16.04
N SER A 139 -57.94 48.51 16.95
CA SER A 139 -58.69 48.05 18.11
C SER A 139 -58.73 49.06 19.26
N VAL A 140 -57.85 50.06 19.30
CA VAL A 140 -57.89 51.12 20.31
C VAL A 140 -58.85 52.24 19.87
N GLY A 141 -60.15 51.94 19.93
CA GLY A 141 -61.14 52.87 20.48
C GLY A 141 -61.17 52.68 22.00
N PRO A 142 -61.55 53.69 22.82
CA PRO A 142 -61.25 53.66 24.24
C PRO A 142 -62.09 52.60 24.95
N SER A 143 -61.43 51.58 25.45
CA SER A 143 -61.93 50.77 26.56
C SER A 143 -60.71 50.36 27.38
N ASP A 144 -60.52 51.09 28.48
CA ASP A 144 -59.65 50.72 29.59
C ASP A 144 -60.07 49.34 30.09
N GLU A 145 -59.24 48.32 29.93
CA GLU A 145 -59.06 47.27 30.94
C GLU A 145 -57.64 46.67 30.82
N GLU A 146 -56.89 46.87 31.89
CA GLU A 146 -55.55 46.36 32.17
C GLU A 146 -55.60 44.84 32.34
N LEU A 147 -54.91 44.08 31.48
CA LEU A 147 -54.71 42.63 31.67
C LEU A 147 -53.22 42.30 31.78
N ALA A 148 -52.86 41.75 32.94
CA ALA A 148 -51.52 41.37 33.38
C ALA A 148 -50.80 40.38 32.44
N PRO A 149 -49.44 40.34 32.44
CA PRO A 149 -48.69 39.45 31.57
C PRO A 149 -48.78 38.00 32.06
N GLN A 150 -49.36 37.11 31.24
CA GLN A 150 -49.20 35.67 31.39
C GLN A 150 -47.86 35.24 30.79
N GLU A 151 -47.05 34.54 31.59
CA GLU A 151 -45.82 33.91 31.12
C GLU A 151 -46.11 32.88 30.03
N PRO A 152 -45.31 32.82 28.95
CA PRO A 152 -45.51 31.82 27.91
C PRO A 152 -45.04 30.44 28.39
N GLU A 153 -45.99 29.53 28.62
CA GLU A 153 -45.71 28.10 28.72
C GLU A 153 -45.02 27.63 27.43
N LEU A 154 -43.75 27.23 27.54
CA LEU A 154 -42.98 26.59 26.47
C LEU A 154 -43.54 25.19 26.18
N THR A 155 -44.64 25.12 25.45
CA THR A 155 -45.22 23.86 24.96
C THR A 155 -44.70 23.56 23.55
N GLY A 156 -43.67 22.73 23.48
CA GLY A 156 -43.19 22.12 22.24
C GLY A 156 -41.70 22.31 21.99
N ILE A 157 -41.09 21.31 21.32
CA ILE A 157 -39.73 21.13 20.77
C ILE A 157 -38.53 21.63 21.62
N ALA A 158 -38.56 22.85 22.16
CA ALA A 158 -37.59 23.42 23.08
C ALA A 158 -37.32 22.53 24.32
N ALA A 159 -38.34 21.83 24.84
CA ALA A 159 -38.17 20.88 25.94
C ALA A 159 -37.43 19.58 25.56
N LYS A 160 -37.37 19.24 24.26
CA LYS A 160 -36.70 18.00 23.79
C LYS A 160 -35.21 18.19 23.56
N VAL A 161 -34.75 19.41 23.29
CA VAL A 161 -33.32 19.72 23.07
C VAL A 161 -32.53 19.63 24.37
N THR A 162 -33.12 20.01 25.51
CA THR A 162 -32.45 20.00 26.82
C THR A 162 -32.21 18.61 27.41
N MET A 163 -32.97 17.58 27.01
CA MET A 163 -32.76 16.21 27.53
C MET A 163 -31.73 15.39 26.74
N SER A 164 -31.33 15.81 25.54
CA SER A 164 -30.42 15.04 24.68
C SER A 164 -28.93 15.42 24.79
N GLU A 165 -28.56 16.46 25.53
CA GLU A 165 -27.16 16.89 25.71
C GLU A 165 -26.51 16.41 27.02
N ILE A 166 -27.18 15.56 27.79
CA ILE A 166 -26.61 14.90 28.98
C ILE A 166 -26.71 13.39 28.81
N ARG A 167 -25.87 12.82 27.94
CA ARG A 167 -25.46 11.41 28.06
C ARG A 167 -24.13 11.14 27.38
#